data_AF-A0A495KQK3-F1
#
_entry.id   AF-A0A495KQK3-F1
#
_cell.length_a   1.000
_cell.length_b   1.000
_cell.length_c   1.000
_cell.angle_alpha   90.00
_cell.angle_beta   90.00
_cell.angle_gamma   90.00
#
_symmetry.space_group_name_H-M   'P 1'
#
loop_
_entity.id
_entity.type
_entity.pdbx_description
1 polymer ?
#
loop_
_entity_poly.entity_id
_entity_poly.type
_entity_poly.pdbx_seq_one_letter_code
_entity_poly.pdbx_strand_id
1 'polypeptide(L)'
;MKKNHLYYFLVLSLLVFSSIHSQKKIDEKSNELIIKVDSLERKIHQLESKNELSGIVEEYKDLNNLYSYGFGILLALFGIVFPLIIYMVQIRPSLDTIKETKSLIKKIDDDFEKSFEEHLRKNKNKLIDQAIESFLSQTTQSLPTSYTLLDTYKSEGFTEIQVIKLLKVLSKADDNNTEDFIAGLLTFQEDSNIEDYFVNLIKSEPSNHQCIYGAMYFANYNKVEYMDLIANVVISGYSLVGMIASLCHSSKNFALQFINSEVLINDVTMEEEIINWGKYGAKFMIERIDKGKVESTLLWKKYLELI
;
A
#
# COMPACT_ATOMS: atom_id res chain seq x y z
N MET A 1 -35.06 15.16 148.56
CA MET A 1 -35.59 15.41 147.21
C MET A 1 -34.88 16.57 146.46
N LYS A 2 -33.55 16.76 146.56
CA LYS A 2 -32.84 17.93 145.97
C LYS A 2 -31.60 17.64 145.10
N LYS A 3 -31.23 16.37 144.85
CA LYS A 3 -30.01 16.03 144.07
C LYS A 3 -30.20 15.94 142.54
N ASN A 4 -31.43 15.84 142.03
CA ASN A 4 -31.67 15.63 140.59
C ASN A 4 -31.67 16.91 139.74
N HIS A 5 -31.86 18.10 140.33
CA HIS A 5 -31.92 19.35 139.55
C HIS A 5 -30.55 19.85 139.07
N LEU A 6 -29.47 19.51 139.78
CA LEU A 6 -28.12 19.95 139.39
C LEU A 6 -27.62 19.24 138.13
N TYR A 7 -28.00 17.98 137.94
CA TYR A 7 -27.55 17.16 136.81
C TYR A 7 -28.18 17.62 135.49
N TYR A 8 -29.48 17.95 135.51
CA TYR A 8 -30.18 18.46 134.32
C TYR A 8 -29.65 19.83 133.87
N PHE A 9 -29.28 20.71 134.80
CA PHE A 9 -28.71 22.01 134.46
C PHE A 9 -27.34 21.87 133.76
N LEU A 10 -26.51 20.94 134.22
CA LEU A 10 -25.18 20.69 133.67
C LEU A 10 -25.26 20.12 132.24
N VAL A 11 -26.16 19.16 132.00
CA VAL A 11 -26.37 18.58 130.66
C VAL A 11 -26.93 19.63 129.68
N LEU A 12 -27.85 20.50 130.14
CA LEU A 12 -28.39 21.57 129.31
C LEU A 12 -27.29 22.61 128.95
N SER A 13 -26.41 22.94 129.89
CA SER A 13 -25.29 23.86 129.63
C SER A 13 -24.30 23.31 128.60
N LEU A 14 -24.03 21.99 128.62
CA LEU A 14 -23.16 21.31 127.68
C LEU A 14 -23.75 21.27 126.25
N LEU A 15 -25.07 21.11 126.12
CA LEU A 15 -25.76 21.14 124.82
C LEU A 15 -25.81 22.54 124.19
N VAL A 16 -25.91 23.58 125.00
CA VAL A 16 -25.86 24.97 124.51
C VAL A 16 -24.45 25.34 124.06
N PHE A 17 -23.42 24.95 124.82
CA PHE A 17 -22.02 25.20 124.44
C PHE A 17 -21.60 24.46 123.17
N SER A 18 -22.08 23.23 122.93
CA SER A 18 -21.76 22.49 121.70
C SER A 18 -22.41 23.12 120.46
N SER A 19 -23.61 23.70 120.59
CA SER A 19 -24.30 24.37 119.47
C SER A 19 -23.62 25.69 119.06
N ILE A 20 -23.16 26.49 120.03
CA ILE A 20 -22.48 27.76 119.77
C ILE A 20 -21.11 27.56 119.09
N HIS A 21 -20.38 26.50 119.45
CA HIS A 21 -19.09 26.20 118.84
C HIS A 21 -19.21 25.69 117.40
N SER A 22 -20.32 25.01 117.08
CA SER A 22 -20.61 24.52 115.72
C SER A 22 -20.97 25.66 114.75
N GLN A 23 -21.77 26.64 115.19
CA GLN A 23 -22.13 27.81 114.36
C GLN A 23 -20.92 28.66 113.97
N LYS A 24 -19.99 28.89 114.91
CA LYS A 24 -18.79 29.71 114.65
C LYS A 24 -17.89 29.12 113.56
N LYS A 25 -17.87 27.78 113.41
CA LYS A 25 -17.07 27.06 112.42
C LYS A 25 -17.68 27.09 111.01
N ILE A 26 -18.97 27.41 110.89
CA ILE A 26 -19.69 27.51 109.61
C ILE A 26 -19.46 28.90 108.98
N ASP A 27 -19.44 29.95 109.80
CA ASP A 27 -19.27 31.33 109.32
C ASP A 27 -17.87 31.61 108.73
N GLU A 28 -16.80 31.02 109.31
CA GLU A 28 -15.43 31.17 108.76
C GLU A 28 -15.28 30.55 107.37
N LYS A 29 -15.97 29.43 107.10
CA LYS A 29 -15.88 28.72 105.82
C LYS A 29 -16.65 29.43 104.70
N SER A 30 -17.68 30.20 105.06
CA SER A 30 -18.47 31.02 104.13
C SER A 30 -17.66 32.20 103.58
N ASN A 31 -16.90 32.90 104.44
CA ASN A 31 -16.08 34.04 104.03
C ASN A 31 -14.93 33.65 103.08
N GLU A 32 -14.36 32.45 103.21
CA GLU A 32 -13.29 31.98 102.30
C GLU A 32 -13.80 31.69 100.87
N LEU A 33 -15.06 31.27 100.75
CA LEU A 33 -15.70 31.00 99.45
C LEU A 33 -16.01 32.29 98.69
N ILE A 34 -16.47 33.33 99.38
CA ILE A 34 -16.79 34.63 98.77
C ILE A 34 -15.55 35.28 98.16
N ILE A 35 -14.40 35.24 98.85
CA ILE A 35 -13.13 35.78 98.36
C ILE A 35 -12.64 35.06 97.09
N LYS A 36 -12.91 33.75 96.94
CA LYS A 36 -12.54 32.99 95.74
C LYS A 36 -13.39 33.37 94.53
N VAL A 37 -14.69 33.61 94.73
CA VAL A 37 -15.62 34.02 93.66
C VAL A 37 -15.24 35.39 93.11
N ASP A 38 -14.94 36.37 93.97
CA ASP A 38 -14.48 37.72 93.56
C ASP A 38 -13.14 37.70 92.81
N SER A 39 -12.31 36.68 92.99
CA SER A 39 -11.04 36.52 92.26
C SER A 39 -11.25 35.94 90.85
N LEU A 40 -12.27 35.10 90.68
CA LEU A 40 -12.64 34.49 89.40
C LEU A 40 -13.33 35.52 88.50
N GLU A 41 -14.21 36.34 89.06
CA GLU A 41 -14.90 37.41 88.33
C GLU A 41 -13.91 38.43 87.75
N ARG A 42 -12.88 38.79 88.52
CA ARG A 42 -11.79 39.67 88.04
C ARG A 42 -10.94 39.04 86.92
N LYS A 43 -10.74 37.72 86.92
CA LYS A 43 -10.02 37.02 85.83
C LYS A 43 -10.84 36.96 84.54
N ILE A 44 -12.16 36.79 84.65
CA ILE A 44 -13.07 36.80 83.50
C ILE A 44 -13.07 38.18 82.85
N HIS A 45 -13.16 39.25 83.65
CA HIS A 45 -13.17 40.61 83.13
C HIS A 45 -11.85 41.02 82.45
N GLN A 46 -10.71 40.46 82.89
CA GLN A 46 -9.41 40.66 82.23
C GLN A 46 -9.32 39.95 80.87
N LEU A 47 -9.95 38.78 80.70
CA LEU A 47 -9.94 38.04 79.45
C LEU A 47 -10.78 38.72 78.36
N GLU A 48 -11.91 39.31 78.73
CA GLU A 48 -12.76 40.06 77.78
C GLU A 48 -12.12 41.37 77.30
N SER A 49 -11.22 41.97 78.10
CA SER A 49 -10.53 43.22 77.75
C SER A 49 -9.37 43.07 76.77
N LYS A 50 -8.94 41.83 76.45
CA LYS A 50 -7.88 41.56 75.50
C LYS A 50 -8.44 41.20 74.13
N ASN A 51 -8.15 42.04 73.15
CA ASN A 51 -8.39 41.93 71.70
C ASN A 51 -7.79 40.68 71.01
N GLU A 52 -7.66 39.54 71.68
CA GLU A 52 -7.04 38.31 71.15
C GLU A 52 -7.94 37.55 70.16
N LEU A 53 -9.24 37.87 70.06
CA LEU A 53 -10.19 37.15 69.19
C LEU A 53 -10.10 37.55 67.70
N SER A 54 -9.71 38.79 67.38
CA SER A 54 -9.66 39.28 65.99
C SER A 54 -8.45 38.73 65.21
N GLY A 55 -7.31 38.56 65.88
CA GLY A 55 -6.09 38.00 65.26
C GLY A 55 -6.24 36.53 64.86
N ILE A 56 -6.97 35.74 65.65
CA ILE A 56 -7.22 34.31 65.37
C ILE A 56 -8.10 34.12 64.13
N VAL A 57 -9.05 35.03 63.88
CA VAL A 57 -9.96 34.96 62.73
C VAL A 57 -9.25 35.33 61.43
N GLU A 58 -8.33 36.31 61.45
CA GLU A 58 -7.52 36.66 60.28
C GLU A 58 -6.51 35.56 59.92
N GLU A 59 -5.81 34.98 60.90
CA GLU A 59 -4.91 33.84 60.66
C GLU A 59 -5.65 32.64 60.06
N TYR A 60 -6.86 32.33 60.52
CA TYR A 60 -7.66 31.23 59.94
C TYR A 60 -8.10 31.50 58.50
N LYS A 61 -8.39 32.76 58.16
CA LYS A 61 -8.81 33.16 56.81
C LYS A 61 -7.65 33.10 55.83
N ASP A 62 -6.47 33.53 56.25
CA ASP A 62 -5.24 33.44 55.45
C ASP A 62 -4.78 31.99 55.28
N LEU A 63 -4.90 31.15 56.32
CA LEU A 63 -4.64 29.71 56.18
C LEU A 63 -5.61 29.07 55.17
N ASN A 64 -6.91 29.36 55.27
CA ASN A 64 -7.91 28.78 54.38
C ASN A 64 -7.76 29.27 52.93
N ASN A 65 -7.37 30.53 52.72
CA ASN A 65 -7.02 31.05 51.40
C ASN A 65 -5.74 30.39 50.87
N LEU A 66 -4.69 30.24 51.68
CA LEU A 66 -3.46 29.57 51.29
C LEU A 66 -3.71 28.10 50.90
N TYR A 67 -4.55 27.40 51.65
CA TYR A 67 -4.98 26.04 51.34
C TYR A 67 -5.86 25.99 50.08
N SER A 68 -6.83 26.90 49.92
CA SER A 68 -7.74 26.92 48.77
C SER A 68 -7.01 27.26 47.46
N TYR A 69 -6.18 28.31 47.46
CA TYR A 69 -5.38 28.69 46.30
C TYR A 69 -4.25 27.69 46.03
N GLY A 70 -3.57 27.21 47.07
CA GLY A 70 -2.52 26.20 46.94
C GLY A 70 -3.05 24.88 46.38
N PHE A 71 -4.21 24.43 46.86
CA PHE A 71 -4.89 23.23 46.36
C PHE A 71 -5.45 23.43 44.95
N GLY A 72 -5.97 24.63 44.64
CA GLY A 72 -6.41 24.99 43.29
C GLY A 72 -5.26 24.99 42.27
N ILE A 73 -4.08 25.51 42.64
CA ILE A 73 -2.87 25.45 41.81
C ILE A 73 -2.41 24.00 41.63
N LEU A 74 -2.48 23.17 42.67
CA LEU A 74 -2.15 21.74 42.60
C LEU A 74 -3.10 20.97 41.67
N LEU A 75 -4.40 21.24 41.73
CA LEU A 75 -5.40 20.67 40.82
C LEU A 75 -5.19 21.15 39.37
N ALA A 76 -4.87 22.43 39.16
CA ALA A 76 -4.57 22.96 37.83
C ALA A 76 -3.29 22.35 37.24
N LEU A 77 -2.24 22.18 38.06
CA LEU A 77 -1.02 21.46 37.70
C LEU A 77 -1.33 20.00 37.37
N PHE A 78 -2.14 19.30 38.17
CA PHE A 78 -2.58 17.94 37.85
C PHE A 78 -3.36 17.89 36.53
N GLY A 79 -4.26 18.86 36.29
CA GLY A 79 -5.05 18.97 35.06
C GLY A 79 -4.22 19.20 33.79
N ILE A 80 -3.00 19.73 33.91
CA ILE A 80 -2.09 19.96 32.77
C ILE A 80 -1.05 18.84 32.66
N VAL A 81 -0.42 18.49 33.79
CA VAL A 81 0.71 17.55 33.82
C VAL A 81 0.24 16.12 33.61
N PHE A 82 -0.89 15.71 34.19
CA PHE A 82 -1.35 14.33 34.11
C PHE A 82 -1.76 13.92 32.69
N PRO A 83 -2.52 14.73 31.91
CA PRO A 83 -2.75 14.45 30.49
C PRO A 83 -1.48 14.42 29.66
N LEU A 84 -0.48 15.24 29.99
CA LEU A 84 0.81 15.29 29.29
C LEU A 84 1.64 14.02 29.55
N ILE A 85 1.59 13.47 30.77
CA ILE A 85 2.18 12.18 31.13
C ILE A 85 1.44 11.04 30.43
N ILE A 86 0.09 11.03 30.44
CA ILE A 86 -0.70 10.02 29.71
C ILE A 86 -0.37 10.07 28.22
N TYR A 87 -0.25 11.27 27.64
CA TYR A 87 0.13 11.44 26.25
C TYR A 87 1.54 10.91 25.96
N MET A 88 2.52 11.23 26.80
CA MET A 88 3.91 10.78 26.64
C MET A 88 4.10 9.27 26.88
N VAL A 89 3.39 8.68 27.83
CA VAL A 89 3.62 7.29 28.28
C VAL A 89 2.69 6.29 27.58
N GLN A 90 1.46 6.67 27.26
CA GLN A 90 0.48 5.76 26.66
C GLN A 90 0.17 6.10 25.21
N ILE A 91 -0.20 7.35 24.91
CA ILE A 91 -0.75 7.71 23.59
C ILE A 91 0.35 7.75 22.53
N ARG A 92 1.46 8.46 22.78
CA ARG A 92 2.56 8.61 21.82
C ARG A 92 3.24 7.28 21.49
N PRO A 93 3.62 6.42 22.46
CA PRO A 93 4.18 5.11 22.15
C PRO A 93 3.20 4.22 21.40
N SER A 94 1.90 4.28 21.72
CA SER A 94 0.87 3.53 20.98
C SER A 94 0.72 4.01 19.54
N LEU A 95 0.73 5.33 19.29
CA LEU A 95 0.71 5.89 17.94
C LEU A 95 1.95 5.52 17.13
N ASP A 96 3.12 5.58 17.76
CA ASP A 96 4.39 5.16 17.14
C ASP A 96 4.36 3.66 16.82
N THR A 97 3.82 2.83 17.72
CA THR A 97 3.66 1.37 17.52
C THR A 97 2.67 1.07 16.40
N ILE A 98 1.54 1.79 16.32
CA ILE A 98 0.56 1.67 15.22
C ILE A 98 1.20 2.06 13.89
N LYS A 99 2.00 3.13 13.86
CA LYS A 99 2.70 3.60 12.67
C LYS A 99 3.76 2.60 12.22
N GLU A 100 4.55 2.07 13.15
CA GLU A 100 5.52 1.00 12.89
C GLU A 100 4.83 -0.27 12.39
N THR A 101 3.74 -0.69 13.03
CA THR A 101 2.95 -1.86 12.64
C THR A 101 2.38 -1.69 11.22
N LYS A 102 1.81 -0.52 10.89
CA LYS A 102 1.36 -0.22 9.52
C LYS A 102 2.52 -0.26 8.51
N SER A 103 3.69 0.25 8.88
CA SER A 103 4.87 0.21 8.01
C SER A 103 5.41 -1.22 7.83
N LEU A 104 5.34 -2.05 8.87
CA LEU A 104 5.73 -3.46 8.84
C LEU A 104 4.75 -4.28 8.00
N ILE A 105 3.44 -4.08 8.19
CA ILE A 105 2.41 -4.71 7.36
C ILE A 105 2.63 -4.35 5.89
N LYS A 106 2.82 -3.06 5.59
CA LYS A 106 3.11 -2.64 4.22
C LYS A 106 4.37 -3.31 3.65
N LYS A 107 5.46 -3.37 4.42
CA LYS A 107 6.68 -4.08 3.99
C LYS A 107 6.44 -5.57 3.76
N ILE A 108 5.67 -6.22 4.63
CA ILE A 108 5.32 -7.64 4.49
C ILE A 108 4.50 -7.87 3.23
N ASP A 109 3.52 -7.01 2.96
CA ASP A 109 2.70 -7.08 1.74
C ASP A 109 3.58 -6.88 0.50
N ASP A 110 4.41 -5.83 0.48
CA ASP A 110 5.34 -5.54 -0.62
C ASP A 110 6.34 -6.70 -0.84
N ASP A 111 6.90 -7.27 0.25
CA ASP A 111 7.85 -8.40 0.19
C ASP A 111 7.16 -9.70 -0.24
N PHE A 112 5.92 -9.93 0.21
CA PHE A 112 5.11 -11.09 -0.19
C PHE A 112 4.74 -11.01 -1.67
N GLU A 113 4.25 -9.86 -2.14
CA GLU A 113 3.89 -9.64 -3.54
C GLU A 113 5.11 -9.85 -4.44
N LYS A 114 6.25 -9.27 -4.07
CA LYS A 114 7.51 -9.49 -4.79
C LYS A 114 7.94 -10.95 -4.79
N SER A 115 7.92 -11.64 -3.66
CA SER A 115 8.30 -13.05 -3.59
C SER A 115 7.34 -13.95 -4.36
N PHE A 116 6.05 -13.62 -4.37
CA PHE A 116 5.02 -14.35 -5.09
C PHE A 116 5.19 -14.16 -6.60
N GLU A 117 5.40 -12.93 -7.07
CA GLU A 117 5.69 -12.63 -8.46
C GLU A 117 6.97 -13.33 -8.93
N GLU A 118 8.05 -13.28 -8.13
CA GLU A 118 9.29 -14.00 -8.41
C GLU A 118 9.06 -15.52 -8.53
N HIS A 119 8.24 -16.09 -7.66
CA HIS A 119 7.89 -17.51 -7.70
C HIS A 119 7.08 -17.87 -8.95
N LEU A 120 6.07 -17.07 -9.30
CA LEU A 120 5.28 -17.26 -10.52
C LEU A 120 6.15 -17.17 -11.77
N ARG A 121 7.01 -16.15 -11.85
CA ARG A 121 7.94 -15.96 -12.97
C ARG A 121 8.89 -17.15 -13.10
N LYS A 122 9.43 -17.64 -11.98
CA LYS A 122 10.33 -18.80 -11.97
C LYS A 122 9.62 -20.08 -12.43
N ASN A 123 8.40 -20.31 -11.97
CA ASN A 123 7.60 -21.47 -12.39
C ASN A 123 7.25 -21.39 -13.87
N LYS A 124 6.83 -20.21 -14.36
CA LYS A 124 6.58 -19.96 -15.78
C LYS A 124 7.81 -20.29 -16.62
N ASN A 125 8.97 -19.71 -16.28
CA ASN A 125 10.20 -19.93 -17.04
C ASN A 125 10.58 -21.41 -17.08
N LYS A 126 10.42 -22.12 -15.97
CA LYS A 126 10.63 -23.57 -15.91
C LYS A 126 9.71 -24.33 -16.84
N LEU A 127 8.43 -23.97 -16.91
CA LEU A 127 7.45 -24.62 -17.81
C LEU A 127 7.79 -24.36 -19.28
N ILE A 128 8.17 -23.13 -19.62
CA ILE A 128 8.61 -22.76 -20.96
C ILE A 128 9.87 -23.55 -21.34
N ASP A 129 10.87 -23.60 -20.46
CA ASP A 129 12.09 -24.37 -20.69
C ASP A 129 11.79 -25.86 -20.94
N GLN A 130 10.90 -26.46 -20.15
CA GLN A 130 10.47 -27.86 -20.33
C GLN A 130 9.73 -28.09 -21.65
N ALA A 131 8.90 -27.14 -22.08
CA ALA A 131 8.22 -27.22 -23.37
C ALA A 131 9.23 -27.13 -24.52
N ILE A 132 10.17 -26.19 -24.48
CA ILE A 132 11.24 -26.06 -25.49
C ILE A 132 12.12 -27.31 -25.53
N GLU A 133 12.48 -27.87 -24.37
CA GLU A 133 13.25 -29.11 -24.28
C GLU A 133 12.54 -30.28 -24.95
N SER A 134 11.21 -30.37 -24.84
CA SER A 134 10.42 -31.42 -25.49
C SER A 134 10.53 -31.39 -27.02
N PHE A 135 10.64 -30.19 -27.62
CA PHE A 135 10.92 -30.05 -29.05
C PHE A 135 12.35 -30.48 -29.40
N LEU A 136 13.33 -30.08 -28.59
CA LEU A 136 14.74 -30.42 -28.81
C LEU A 136 15.04 -31.92 -28.66
N SER A 137 14.34 -32.61 -27.76
CA SER A 137 14.50 -34.05 -27.55
C SER A 137 13.59 -34.92 -28.42
N GLN A 138 12.74 -34.31 -29.27
CA GLN A 138 11.79 -34.99 -30.16
C GLN A 138 10.86 -35.98 -29.43
N THR A 139 10.49 -35.69 -28.17
CA THR A 139 9.64 -36.59 -27.38
C THR A 139 8.18 -36.44 -27.82
N THR A 140 7.74 -37.26 -28.78
CA THR A 140 6.43 -37.13 -29.45
C THR A 140 5.22 -37.09 -28.51
N GLN A 141 5.30 -37.72 -27.33
CA GLN A 141 4.19 -37.79 -26.38
C GLN A 141 3.91 -36.46 -25.64
N SER A 142 4.89 -35.56 -25.53
CA SER A 142 4.74 -34.27 -24.84
C SER A 142 4.54 -33.07 -25.78
N LEU A 143 4.64 -33.27 -27.10
CA LEU A 143 4.56 -32.18 -28.08
C LEU A 143 3.22 -31.41 -28.02
N PRO A 144 2.02 -32.03 -28.01
CA PRO A 144 0.76 -31.27 -27.99
C PRO A 144 0.62 -30.32 -26.78
N THR A 145 1.07 -30.77 -25.62
CA THR A 145 1.11 -29.95 -24.40
C THR A 145 2.13 -28.81 -24.54
N SER A 146 3.28 -29.09 -25.17
CA SER A 146 4.34 -28.10 -25.39
C SER A 146 3.91 -27.00 -26.36
N TYR A 147 3.23 -27.35 -27.45
CA TYR A 147 2.57 -26.39 -28.37
C TYR A 147 1.63 -25.45 -27.61
N THR A 148 0.69 -26.03 -26.86
CA THR A 148 -0.31 -25.27 -26.09
C THR A 148 0.35 -24.35 -25.07
N LEU A 149 1.38 -24.83 -24.38
CA LEU A 149 2.08 -24.06 -23.34
C LEU A 149 2.81 -22.86 -23.92
N LEU A 150 3.56 -23.06 -25.00
CA LEU A 150 4.28 -21.97 -25.65
C LEU A 150 3.32 -20.94 -26.27
N ASP A 151 2.22 -21.38 -26.88
CA ASP A 151 1.21 -20.48 -27.44
C ASP A 151 0.54 -19.63 -26.34
N THR A 152 0.26 -20.24 -25.17
CA THR A 152 -0.33 -19.55 -24.01
C THR A 152 0.55 -18.40 -23.52
N TYR A 153 1.87 -18.60 -23.49
CA TYR A 153 2.81 -17.63 -22.92
C TYR A 153 3.48 -16.70 -23.94
N LYS A 154 3.16 -16.81 -25.23
CA LYS A 154 3.87 -16.05 -26.29
C LYS A 154 3.84 -14.54 -26.09
N SER A 155 2.75 -13.98 -25.58
CA SER A 155 2.63 -12.52 -25.40
C SER A 155 3.32 -12.00 -24.14
N GLU A 156 3.81 -12.87 -23.26
CA GLU A 156 4.42 -12.45 -21.99
C GLU A 156 5.93 -12.20 -22.07
N GLY A 157 6.55 -12.47 -23.22
CA GLY A 157 7.99 -12.35 -23.40
C GLY A 157 8.77 -13.57 -22.91
N PHE A 158 9.66 -14.07 -23.75
CA PHE A 158 10.63 -15.10 -23.44
C PHE A 158 11.98 -14.48 -23.11
N THR A 159 12.78 -15.20 -22.32
CA THR A 159 14.16 -14.80 -22.07
C THR A 159 15.02 -15.00 -23.31
N GLU A 160 16.10 -14.23 -23.46
CA GLU A 160 17.07 -14.37 -24.56
C GLU A 160 17.56 -15.81 -24.74
N ILE A 161 17.83 -16.52 -23.64
CA ILE A 161 18.25 -17.93 -23.66
C ILE A 161 17.16 -18.82 -24.27
N GLN A 162 15.90 -18.58 -23.95
CA GLN A 162 14.76 -19.33 -24.50
C GLN A 162 14.57 -19.01 -25.99
N VAL A 163 14.75 -17.74 -26.40
CA VAL A 163 14.75 -17.33 -27.80
C VAL A 163 15.83 -18.08 -28.59
N ILE A 164 17.07 -18.11 -28.10
CA ILE A 164 18.17 -18.85 -28.73
C ILE A 164 17.84 -20.34 -28.86
N LYS A 165 17.24 -20.95 -27.82
CA LYS A 165 16.81 -22.35 -27.88
C LYS A 165 15.70 -22.57 -28.92
N LEU A 166 14.74 -21.65 -29.06
CA LEU A 166 13.67 -21.73 -30.05
C LEU A 166 14.22 -21.58 -31.48
N LEU A 167 15.15 -20.65 -31.72
CA LEU A 167 15.86 -20.55 -33.00
C LEU A 167 16.60 -21.85 -33.35
N LYS A 168 17.20 -22.50 -32.34
CA LYS A 168 17.81 -23.82 -32.52
C LYS A 168 16.79 -24.91 -32.84
N VAL A 169 15.60 -24.89 -32.24
CA VAL A 169 14.49 -25.80 -32.60
C VAL A 169 14.11 -25.56 -34.06
N LEU A 170 13.89 -24.31 -34.45
CA LEU A 170 13.50 -23.94 -35.82
C LEU A 170 14.51 -24.45 -36.86
N SER A 171 15.81 -24.27 -36.59
CA SER A 171 16.87 -24.74 -37.50
C SER A 171 17.00 -26.26 -37.63
N LYS A 172 16.35 -27.03 -36.74
CA LYS A 172 16.45 -28.49 -36.64
C LYS A 172 15.12 -29.19 -36.83
N ALA A 173 14.04 -28.44 -37.04
CA ALA A 173 12.73 -29.02 -37.23
C ALA A 173 12.73 -29.77 -38.57
N ASP A 174 12.24 -31.00 -38.55
CA ASP A 174 12.14 -31.85 -39.75
C ASP A 174 10.72 -31.81 -40.34
N ASP A 175 9.81 -31.04 -39.73
CA ASP A 175 8.41 -30.94 -40.12
C ASP A 175 7.92 -29.50 -40.17
N ASN A 176 7.16 -29.18 -41.22
CA ASN A 176 6.64 -27.84 -41.49
C ASN A 176 5.74 -27.31 -40.36
N ASN A 177 5.04 -28.18 -39.61
CA ASN A 177 4.14 -27.71 -38.55
C ASN A 177 4.93 -27.14 -37.37
N THR A 178 5.99 -27.83 -36.96
CA THR A 178 6.90 -27.32 -35.92
C THR A 178 7.60 -26.06 -36.39
N GLU A 179 8.09 -26.04 -37.63
CA GLU A 179 8.71 -24.86 -38.23
C GLU A 179 7.79 -23.63 -38.20
N ASP A 180 6.58 -23.77 -38.76
CA ASP A 180 5.59 -22.69 -38.86
C ASP A 180 5.13 -22.21 -37.49
N PHE A 181 4.95 -23.15 -36.55
CA PHE A 181 4.59 -22.81 -35.18
C PHE A 181 5.68 -22.01 -34.49
N ILE A 182 6.94 -22.46 -34.56
CA ILE A 182 8.04 -21.79 -33.88
C ILE A 182 8.34 -20.45 -34.54
N ALA A 183 8.36 -20.37 -35.88
CA ALA A 183 8.52 -19.11 -36.60
C ALA A 183 7.39 -18.12 -36.24
N GLY A 184 6.14 -18.58 -36.21
CA GLY A 184 4.99 -17.79 -35.77
C GLY A 184 5.10 -17.33 -34.31
N LEU A 185 5.59 -18.18 -33.42
CA LEU A 185 5.81 -17.87 -32.00
C LEU A 185 6.84 -16.76 -31.81
N LEU A 186 7.93 -16.79 -32.59
CA LEU A 186 9.01 -15.80 -32.54
C LEU A 186 8.54 -14.40 -32.96
N THR A 187 7.46 -14.28 -33.74
CA THR A 187 6.91 -12.97 -34.12
C THR A 187 6.39 -12.15 -32.93
N PHE A 188 6.18 -12.77 -31.77
CA PHE A 188 5.72 -12.14 -30.53
C PHE A 188 6.84 -11.77 -29.55
N GLN A 189 8.11 -12.00 -29.91
CA GLN A 189 9.27 -11.74 -29.04
C GLN A 189 10.15 -10.63 -29.62
N GLU A 190 10.26 -9.48 -28.94
CA GLU A 190 11.18 -8.41 -29.38
C GLU A 190 12.62 -8.76 -29.00
N ASP A 191 13.39 -9.32 -29.93
CA ASP A 191 14.76 -9.78 -29.68
C ASP A 191 15.64 -9.60 -30.92
N SER A 192 16.87 -9.08 -30.73
CA SER A 192 17.80 -8.82 -31.84
C SER A 192 18.23 -10.09 -32.58
N ASN A 193 18.31 -11.24 -31.90
CA ASN A 193 18.67 -12.50 -32.54
C ASN A 193 17.57 -12.98 -33.49
N ILE A 194 16.29 -12.67 -33.19
CA ILE A 194 15.15 -12.98 -34.06
C ILE A 194 15.16 -12.05 -35.27
N GLU A 195 15.42 -10.76 -35.04
CA GLU A 195 15.57 -9.79 -36.12
C GLU A 195 16.66 -10.22 -37.10
N ASP A 196 17.86 -10.54 -36.59
CA ASP A 196 18.98 -11.02 -37.41
C ASP A 196 18.63 -12.30 -38.17
N TYR A 197 17.95 -13.24 -37.51
CA TYR A 197 17.49 -14.47 -38.15
C TYR A 197 16.59 -14.19 -39.35
N PHE A 198 15.52 -13.40 -39.18
CA PHE A 198 14.58 -13.11 -40.26
C PHE A 198 15.19 -12.23 -41.36
N VAL A 199 16.05 -11.27 -41.01
CA VAL A 199 16.79 -10.48 -42.00
C VAL A 199 17.66 -11.39 -42.86
N ASN A 200 18.39 -12.32 -42.25
CA ASN A 200 19.24 -13.25 -42.98
C ASN A 200 18.42 -14.20 -43.84
N LEU A 201 17.35 -14.79 -43.30
CA LEU A 201 16.46 -15.69 -44.02
C LEU A 201 15.90 -15.04 -45.29
N ILE A 202 15.35 -13.82 -45.17
CA ILE A 202 14.76 -13.13 -46.33
C ILE A 202 15.82 -12.76 -47.36
N LYS A 203 17.04 -12.40 -46.93
CA LYS A 203 18.14 -12.09 -47.85
C LYS A 203 18.66 -13.32 -48.60
N SER A 204 18.75 -14.46 -47.92
CA SER A 204 19.29 -15.68 -48.52
C SER A 204 18.25 -16.46 -49.33
N GLU A 205 17.01 -16.48 -48.86
CA GLU A 205 15.92 -17.31 -49.38
C GLU A 205 14.59 -16.54 -49.41
N PRO A 206 14.46 -15.47 -50.23
CA PRO A 206 13.27 -14.61 -50.23
C PRO A 206 11.98 -15.34 -50.66
N SER A 207 12.08 -16.52 -51.28
CA SER A 207 10.94 -17.37 -51.63
C SER A 207 10.55 -18.38 -50.53
N ASN A 208 11.29 -18.44 -49.42
CA ASN A 208 10.99 -19.33 -48.31
C ASN A 208 9.66 -18.90 -47.65
N HIS A 209 8.74 -19.83 -47.43
CA HIS A 209 7.41 -19.50 -46.90
C HIS A 209 7.48 -18.89 -45.49
N GLN A 210 8.52 -19.21 -44.71
CA GLN A 210 8.75 -18.65 -43.38
C GLN A 210 9.04 -17.15 -43.41
N CYS A 211 9.39 -16.56 -44.56
CA CYS A 211 9.60 -15.11 -44.70
C CYS A 211 8.35 -14.30 -44.31
N ILE A 212 7.15 -14.88 -44.40
CA ILE A 212 5.92 -14.22 -43.94
C ILE A 212 5.95 -13.92 -42.44
N TYR A 213 6.55 -14.81 -41.64
CA TYR A 213 6.68 -14.61 -40.20
C TYR A 213 7.69 -13.50 -39.91
N GLY A 214 8.76 -13.38 -40.70
CA GLY A 214 9.68 -12.24 -40.62
C GLY A 214 8.98 -10.91 -40.93
N ALA A 215 8.14 -10.88 -41.96
CA ALA A 215 7.34 -9.70 -42.28
C ALA A 215 6.36 -9.33 -41.15
N MET A 216 5.71 -10.34 -40.53
CA MET A 216 4.85 -10.14 -39.36
C MET A 216 5.63 -9.64 -38.14
N TYR A 217 6.84 -10.15 -37.90
CA TYR A 217 7.73 -9.69 -36.84
C TYR A 217 8.07 -8.20 -37.02
N PHE A 218 8.52 -7.81 -38.21
CA PHE A 218 8.83 -6.40 -38.52
C PHE A 218 7.58 -5.50 -38.37
N ALA A 219 6.40 -6.01 -38.73
CA ALA A 219 5.15 -5.27 -38.57
C ALA A 219 4.72 -5.11 -37.10
N ASN A 220 4.86 -6.15 -36.28
CA ASN A 220 4.52 -6.14 -34.85
C ASN A 220 5.36 -5.09 -34.10
N TYR A 221 6.63 -4.93 -34.47
CA TYR A 221 7.57 -3.99 -33.84
C TYR A 221 7.83 -2.71 -34.65
N ASN A 222 7.01 -2.46 -35.69
CA ASN A 222 7.07 -1.27 -36.54
C ASN A 222 8.46 -0.95 -37.11
N LYS A 223 9.18 -1.99 -37.58
CA LYS A 223 10.53 -1.91 -38.18
C LYS A 223 10.46 -1.51 -39.65
N VAL A 224 10.10 -0.25 -39.88
CA VAL A 224 9.82 0.32 -41.22
C VAL A 224 11.05 0.29 -42.14
N GLU A 225 12.24 0.28 -41.56
CA GLU A 225 13.53 0.17 -42.25
C GLU A 225 13.68 -1.12 -43.08
N TYR A 226 12.89 -2.16 -42.79
CA TYR A 226 12.92 -3.43 -43.54
C TYR A 226 11.81 -3.55 -44.59
N MET A 227 11.07 -2.48 -44.91
CA MET A 227 9.98 -2.55 -45.90
C MET A 227 10.44 -3.04 -47.26
N ASP A 228 11.57 -2.55 -47.75
CA ASP A 228 12.11 -2.98 -49.06
C ASP A 228 12.52 -4.46 -49.03
N LEU A 229 12.95 -4.96 -47.87
CA LEU A 229 13.26 -6.37 -47.69
C LEU A 229 11.98 -7.23 -47.79
N ILE A 230 10.88 -6.78 -47.20
CA ILE A 230 9.57 -7.43 -47.32
C ILE A 230 9.04 -7.33 -48.76
N ALA A 231 9.26 -6.21 -49.44
CA ALA A 231 8.86 -6.03 -50.83
C ALA A 231 9.53 -7.08 -51.74
N ASN A 232 10.81 -7.37 -51.51
CA ASN A 232 11.55 -8.40 -52.24
C ASN A 232 10.97 -9.80 -52.08
N VAL A 233 10.34 -10.13 -50.95
CA VAL A 233 9.64 -11.43 -50.74
C VAL A 233 8.47 -11.56 -51.72
N VAL A 234 7.70 -10.48 -51.87
CA VAL A 234 6.55 -10.44 -52.80
C VAL A 234 7.03 -10.51 -54.25
N ILE A 235 8.04 -9.71 -54.61
CA ILE A 235 8.64 -9.72 -55.96
C ILE A 235 9.22 -11.10 -56.29
N SER A 236 9.73 -11.82 -55.29
CA SER A 236 10.23 -13.19 -55.44
C SER A 236 9.13 -14.26 -55.57
N GLY A 237 7.87 -13.88 -55.66
CA GLY A 237 6.74 -14.76 -55.98
C GLY A 237 5.77 -15.03 -54.83
N TYR A 238 5.92 -14.38 -53.67
CA TYR A 238 4.90 -14.47 -52.62
C TYR A 238 3.68 -13.61 -52.96
N SER A 239 2.47 -14.06 -52.61
CA SER A 239 1.24 -13.32 -52.92
C SER A 239 1.19 -11.95 -52.22
N LEU A 240 0.98 -10.89 -53.00
CA LEU A 240 0.83 -9.53 -52.48
C LEU A 240 -0.39 -9.40 -51.55
N VAL A 241 -1.52 -10.03 -51.94
CA VAL A 241 -2.74 -10.06 -51.13
C VAL A 241 -2.50 -10.77 -49.80
N GLY A 242 -1.82 -11.93 -49.84
CA GLY A 242 -1.46 -12.67 -48.64
C GLY A 242 -0.55 -11.86 -47.71
N MET A 243 0.48 -11.22 -48.27
CA MET A 243 1.42 -10.39 -47.50
C MET A 243 0.68 -9.24 -46.81
N ILE A 244 -0.13 -8.49 -47.56
CA ILE A 244 -0.91 -7.37 -47.02
C ILE A 244 -1.88 -7.84 -45.93
N ALA A 245 -2.52 -9.00 -46.10
CA ALA A 245 -3.43 -9.55 -45.09
C ALA A 245 -2.70 -9.87 -43.78
N SER A 246 -1.54 -10.52 -43.85
CA SER A 246 -0.70 -10.83 -42.69
C SER A 246 -0.20 -9.55 -42.00
N LEU A 247 0.33 -8.59 -42.76
CA LEU A 247 0.78 -7.31 -42.23
C LEU A 247 -0.37 -6.54 -41.58
N CYS A 248 -1.57 -6.55 -42.16
CA CYS A 248 -2.75 -5.87 -41.61
C CYS A 248 -3.27 -6.51 -40.32
N HIS A 249 -3.06 -7.83 -40.16
CA HIS A 249 -3.35 -8.53 -38.91
C HIS A 249 -2.39 -8.08 -37.79
N SER A 250 -1.09 -7.96 -38.10
CA SER A 250 -0.05 -7.49 -37.17
C SER A 250 -0.17 -6.00 -36.86
N SER A 251 -0.13 -5.15 -37.88
CA SER A 251 -0.19 -3.70 -37.76
C SER A 251 -0.79 -3.04 -39.01
N LYS A 252 -1.99 -2.47 -38.85
CA LYS A 252 -2.69 -1.73 -39.91
C LYS A 252 -1.87 -0.56 -40.47
N ASN A 253 -1.18 0.17 -39.59
CA ASN A 253 -0.35 1.31 -40.00
C ASN A 253 0.89 0.86 -40.78
N PHE A 254 1.48 -0.28 -40.39
CA PHE A 254 2.60 -0.85 -41.12
C PHE A 254 2.16 -1.33 -42.52
N ALA A 255 1.01 -2.02 -42.60
CA ALA A 255 0.43 -2.44 -43.87
C ALA A 255 0.11 -1.26 -44.81
N LEU A 256 -0.40 -0.15 -44.28
CA LEU A 256 -0.60 1.08 -45.06
C LEU A 256 0.70 1.65 -45.63
N GLN A 257 1.78 1.61 -44.86
CA GLN A 257 3.08 2.07 -45.34
C GLN A 257 3.66 1.12 -46.40
N PHE A 258 3.49 -0.20 -46.20
CA PHE A 258 3.92 -1.21 -47.17
C PHE A 258 3.28 -1.03 -48.55
N ILE A 259 1.98 -0.73 -48.63
CA ILE A 259 1.31 -0.43 -49.91
C ILE A 259 1.66 0.94 -50.49
N ASN A 260 2.57 1.68 -49.86
CA ASN A 260 3.23 2.86 -50.42
C ASN A 260 4.70 2.60 -50.76
N SER A 261 5.17 1.33 -50.73
CA SER A 261 6.53 0.98 -51.13
C SER A 261 6.74 1.25 -52.62
N GLU A 262 7.64 2.17 -52.94
CA GLU A 262 8.02 2.48 -54.33
C GLU A 262 8.67 1.27 -55.02
N VAL A 263 9.39 0.43 -54.27
CA VAL A 263 10.02 -0.79 -54.80
C VAL A 263 8.97 -1.73 -55.39
N LEU A 264 7.86 -1.98 -54.68
CA LEU A 264 6.77 -2.81 -55.19
C LEU A 264 6.09 -2.21 -56.42
N ILE A 265 5.92 -0.89 -56.43
CA ILE A 265 5.07 -0.19 -57.40
C ILE A 265 5.79 0.01 -58.74
N ASN A 266 7.11 0.17 -58.68
CA ASN A 266 7.95 0.40 -59.85
C ASN A 266 8.45 -0.90 -60.49
N ASP A 267 8.27 -2.05 -59.83
CA ASP A 267 8.64 -3.34 -60.41
C ASP A 267 7.60 -3.79 -61.44
N VAL A 268 8.05 -3.99 -62.68
CA VAL A 268 7.18 -4.36 -63.82
C VAL A 268 6.58 -5.77 -63.65
N THR A 269 7.25 -6.65 -62.90
CA THR A 269 6.76 -8.01 -62.67
C THR A 269 5.53 -8.05 -61.75
N MET A 270 5.25 -6.95 -61.05
CA MET A 270 4.17 -6.86 -60.07
C MET A 270 2.80 -6.50 -60.66
N GLU A 271 2.70 -6.14 -61.94
CA GLU A 271 1.44 -5.61 -62.51
C GLU A 271 0.24 -6.55 -62.31
N GLU A 272 0.42 -7.86 -62.52
CA GLU A 272 -0.65 -8.85 -62.31
C GLU A 272 -1.08 -8.93 -60.84
N GLU A 273 -0.12 -8.97 -59.92
CA GLU A 273 -0.38 -9.00 -58.47
C GLU A 273 -1.05 -7.71 -57.98
N ILE A 274 -0.70 -6.55 -58.55
CA ILE A 274 -1.33 -5.26 -58.25
C ILE A 274 -2.79 -5.26 -58.72
N ILE A 275 -3.08 -5.78 -59.92
CA ILE A 275 -4.45 -5.94 -60.42
C ILE A 275 -5.24 -6.92 -59.54
N ASN A 276 -4.62 -8.03 -59.14
CA ASN A 276 -5.21 -9.02 -58.25
C ASN A 276 -5.54 -8.40 -56.88
N TRP A 277 -4.61 -7.63 -56.31
CA TRP A 277 -4.86 -6.87 -55.10
C TRP A 277 -6.00 -5.87 -55.26
N GLY A 278 -6.05 -5.07 -56.32
CA GLY A 278 -7.12 -4.11 -56.53
C GLY A 278 -8.50 -4.77 -56.61
N LYS A 279 -8.59 -5.94 -57.25
CA LYS A 279 -9.84 -6.72 -57.37
C LYS A 279 -10.30 -7.35 -56.07
N TYR A 280 -9.37 -7.89 -55.28
CA TYR A 280 -9.71 -8.72 -54.11
C TYR A 280 -9.17 -8.18 -52.79
N GLY A 281 -7.91 -7.78 -52.75
CA GLY A 281 -7.22 -7.29 -51.55
C GLY A 281 -7.64 -5.89 -51.09
N ALA A 282 -7.98 -4.99 -52.01
CA ALA A 282 -8.37 -3.62 -51.67
C ALA A 282 -9.67 -3.57 -50.85
N LYS A 283 -10.66 -4.40 -51.21
CA LYS A 283 -11.90 -4.52 -50.42
C LYS A 283 -11.61 -4.93 -48.97
N PHE A 284 -10.75 -5.94 -48.77
CA PHE A 284 -10.33 -6.39 -47.45
C PHE A 284 -9.65 -5.28 -46.65
N MET A 285 -8.77 -4.50 -47.29
CA MET A 285 -8.07 -3.38 -46.63
C MET A 285 -9.02 -2.25 -46.26
N ILE A 286 -9.95 -1.90 -47.15
CA ILE A 286 -10.96 -0.86 -46.92
C ILE A 286 -11.83 -1.21 -45.70
N GLU A 287 -12.23 -2.48 -45.55
CA GLU A 287 -13.02 -2.95 -44.40
C GLU A 287 -12.25 -2.84 -43.07
N ARG A 288 -10.91 -2.86 -43.09
CA ARG A 288 -10.08 -2.90 -41.87
C ARG A 288 -9.47 -1.58 -41.46
N ILE A 289 -9.18 -0.68 -42.39
CA ILE A 289 -8.33 0.49 -42.13
C ILE A 289 -9.12 1.79 -42.28
N ASP A 290 -9.51 2.12 -43.51
CA ASP A 290 -10.41 3.20 -43.92
C ASP A 290 -10.34 3.31 -45.45
N LYS A 291 -11.47 3.62 -46.09
CA LYS A 291 -11.53 3.73 -47.55
C LYS A 291 -10.62 4.83 -48.09
N GLY A 292 -10.72 6.04 -47.53
CA GLY A 292 -9.98 7.20 -48.01
C GLY A 292 -8.47 7.03 -47.86
N LYS A 293 -8.03 6.39 -46.76
CA LYS A 293 -6.61 6.06 -46.58
C LYS A 293 -6.11 5.09 -47.65
N VAL A 294 -6.83 4.01 -47.93
CA VAL A 294 -6.43 3.02 -48.94
C VAL A 294 -6.41 3.64 -50.34
N GLU A 295 -7.45 4.41 -50.70
CA GLU A 295 -7.54 5.05 -52.02
C GLU A 295 -6.50 6.16 -52.24
N SER A 296 -5.92 6.71 -51.17
CA SER A 296 -4.84 7.69 -51.27
C SER A 296 -3.46 7.09 -51.55
N THR A 297 -3.31 5.76 -51.40
CA THR A 297 -2.01 5.09 -51.49
C THR A 297 -1.47 4.98 -52.92
N LEU A 298 -0.16 4.83 -53.04
CA LEU A 298 0.51 4.69 -54.33
C LEU A 298 0.12 3.39 -55.04
N LEU A 299 -0.03 2.27 -54.31
CA LEU A 299 -0.48 1.00 -54.89
C LEU A 299 -1.90 1.10 -55.49
N TRP A 300 -2.81 1.83 -54.84
CA TRP A 300 -4.15 2.08 -55.39
C TRP A 300 -4.10 2.91 -56.67
N LYS A 301 -3.29 3.96 -56.72
CA LYS A 301 -3.11 4.77 -57.93
C LYS A 301 -2.56 3.92 -59.07
N LYS A 302 -1.52 3.12 -58.80
CA LYS A 302 -0.95 2.21 -59.79
C LYS A 302 -1.97 1.18 -60.29
N TYR A 303 -2.81 0.63 -59.41
CA TYR A 303 -3.91 -0.24 -59.82
C TYR A 303 -4.86 0.45 -60.80
N LEU A 304 -5.27 1.70 -60.52
CA LEU A 304 -6.15 2.46 -61.42
C LEU A 304 -5.50 2.80 -62.76
N GLU A 305 -4.18 2.86 -62.84
CA GLU A 305 -3.43 3.06 -64.10
C GLU A 305 -3.36 1.80 -64.97
N LEU A 306 -3.47 0.62 -64.34
CA LEU A 306 -3.33 -0.69 -65.01
C LEU A 306 -4.65 -1.27 -65.52
N ILE A 307 -5.80 -0.67 -65.17
CA ILE A 307 -7.15 -1.11 -65.57
C ILE A 307 -7.81 -0.14 -66.55
#